data_AF-A0AAD7CBV1-F1
#
_entry.id   AF-A0AAD7CBV1-F1
#
_cell.length_a   1.000
_cell.length_b   1.000
_cell.length_c   1.000
_cell.angle_alpha   90.00
_cell.angle_beta   90.00
_cell.angle_gamma   90.00
#
_symmetry.space_group_name_H-M   'P 1'
#
loop_
_entity.id
_entity.type
_entity.pdbx_description
1 polymer ?
#
loop_
_entity_poly.entity_id
_entity_poly.type
_entity_poly.pdbx_seq_one_letter_code
_entity_poly.pdbx_strand_id
1 'polypeptide(L)'
;MGKPFYAGGTYGLFGYIFCDLLQHDYVAPHDRSVPKEAQKNIKHSAIYPPLSEALVHRWSALTKRQTKELNPAVVFAILALWEHQKTRGELPAGPADVAALQSTANGLVSSADVNKQVLTTIPAELIQSLADTARHECSPICAIVGGMLAQDILKTLAARDPPIANFFTFDGSTGAGTVCRMSMP
;
A
#
# COMPACT_ATOMS: atom_id res chain seq x y z
N MET A 1 -17.87 14.68 -6.55
CA MET A 1 -16.42 14.78 -6.29
C MET A 1 -15.71 14.13 -7.47
N GLY A 2 -14.72 14.79 -8.06
CA GLY A 2 -13.99 14.35 -9.26
C GLY A 2 -12.57 14.93 -9.24
N LYS A 3 -11.94 14.85 -8.06
CA LYS A 3 -10.60 15.38 -7.80
C LYS A 3 -9.69 14.21 -7.43
N PRO A 4 -8.40 14.28 -7.78
CA PRO A 4 -7.41 13.32 -7.29
C PRO A 4 -7.40 13.26 -5.76
N PHE A 5 -7.21 12.06 -5.23
CA PHE A 5 -7.24 11.75 -3.81
C PHE A 5 -5.97 11.02 -3.38
N TYR A 6 -5.47 11.39 -2.21
CA TYR A 6 -4.40 10.69 -1.50
C TYR A 6 -4.84 10.46 -0.06
N ALA A 7 -4.51 9.28 0.48
CA ALA A 7 -4.54 8.98 1.89
C ALA A 7 -3.19 8.39 2.31
N GLY A 8 -2.72 8.72 3.49
CA GLY A 8 -1.51 8.13 4.04
C GLY A 8 -1.55 8.14 5.56
N GLY A 9 -0.84 7.21 6.17
CA GLY A 9 -0.80 7.08 7.62
C GLY A 9 0.28 6.11 8.07
N THR A 10 0.55 6.13 9.37
CA THR A 10 1.54 5.27 10.03
C THR A 10 0.93 4.57 11.24
N TYR A 11 1.39 3.35 11.50
CA TYR A 11 1.00 2.51 12.61
C TYR A 11 2.26 1.89 13.21
N GLY A 12 2.81 2.52 14.25
CA GLY A 12 4.09 2.11 14.83
C GLY A 12 5.23 2.13 13.80
N LEU A 13 5.75 0.93 13.47
CA LEU A 13 6.82 0.74 12.49
C LEU A 13 6.32 0.63 11.04
N PHE A 14 5.01 0.64 10.80
CA PHE A 14 4.43 0.42 9.49
C PHE A 14 3.80 1.69 8.94
N GLY A 15 3.66 1.78 7.63
CA GLY A 15 2.99 2.90 6.99
C GLY A 15 2.39 2.55 5.65
N TYR A 16 1.50 3.43 5.16
CA TYR A 16 0.86 3.26 3.88
C TYR A 16 0.66 4.59 3.15
N ILE A 17 0.50 4.48 1.83
CA ILE A 17 -0.06 5.53 0.98
C ILE A 17 -1.05 4.86 0.02
N PHE A 18 -2.26 5.39 -0.06
CA PHE A 18 -3.23 5.06 -1.10
C PHE A 18 -3.48 6.29 -1.97
N CYS A 19 -3.66 6.10 -3.27
CA CYS A 19 -4.11 7.15 -4.16
C CYS A 19 -5.20 6.69 -5.14
N ASP A 20 -6.13 7.60 -5.40
CA ASP A 20 -7.10 7.50 -6.49
C ASP A 20 -7.01 8.80 -7.30
N LEU A 21 -6.27 8.74 -8.41
CA LEU A 21 -6.03 9.91 -9.26
C LEU A 21 -7.05 10.02 -10.41
N LEU A 22 -8.13 9.21 -10.38
CA LEU A 22 -9.11 9.08 -11.45
C LEU A 22 -8.40 8.73 -12.78
N GLN A 23 -8.64 9.49 -13.84
CA GLN A 23 -7.81 9.46 -15.03
C GLN A 23 -6.68 10.48 -14.87
N HIS A 24 -5.43 10.00 -14.87
CA HIS A 24 -4.25 10.85 -14.73
C HIS A 24 -3.32 10.72 -15.95
N ASP A 25 -3.09 11.84 -16.62
CA ASP A 25 -2.14 11.95 -17.71
C ASP A 25 -0.78 12.44 -17.19
N TYR A 26 0.30 11.80 -17.58
CA TYR A 26 1.66 12.18 -17.21
C TYR A 26 2.64 12.01 -18.37
N VAL A 27 3.78 12.69 -18.29
CA VAL A 27 4.88 12.58 -19.24
C VAL A 27 6.03 11.84 -18.59
N ALA A 28 6.53 10.80 -19.27
CA ALA A 28 7.70 10.05 -18.83
C ALA A 28 8.63 9.74 -20.02
N PRO A 29 9.94 9.50 -19.76
CA PRO A 29 10.85 9.01 -20.78
C PRO A 29 10.37 7.68 -21.35
N HIS A 30 10.37 7.55 -22.67
CA HIS A 30 10.01 6.29 -23.34
C HIS A 30 10.92 5.13 -22.93
N ASP A 31 12.22 5.43 -22.77
CA ASP A 31 13.23 4.50 -22.31
C ASP A 31 14.11 5.21 -21.28
N ARG A 32 14.17 4.67 -20.06
CA ARG A 32 15.00 5.20 -18.98
C ARG A 32 16.45 4.72 -19.03
N SER A 33 16.76 3.74 -19.89
CA SER A 33 18.11 3.21 -20.07
C SER A 33 18.99 4.09 -20.98
N VAL A 34 18.38 4.96 -21.80
CA VAL A 34 19.12 5.91 -22.63
C VAL A 34 19.50 7.18 -21.86
N PRO A 35 20.61 7.85 -22.20
CA PRO A 35 21.03 9.11 -21.59
C PRO A 35 19.94 10.20 -21.64
N LYS A 36 19.87 11.05 -20.62
CA LYS A 36 18.82 12.08 -20.49
C LYS A 36 18.73 13.01 -21.70
N GLU A 37 19.86 13.33 -22.34
CA GLU A 37 19.94 14.19 -23.52
C GLU A 37 19.27 13.56 -24.75
N ALA A 38 19.14 12.23 -24.78
CA ALA A 38 18.53 11.46 -25.86
C ALA A 38 17.12 10.92 -25.51
N GLN A 39 16.64 11.15 -24.28
CA GLN A 39 15.33 10.67 -23.84
C GLN A 39 14.21 11.41 -24.56
N LYS A 40 13.39 10.67 -25.31
CA LYS A 40 12.13 11.17 -25.84
C LYS A 40 11.04 10.98 -24.80
N ASN A 41 10.48 12.10 -24.35
CA ASN A 41 9.34 12.13 -23.45
C ASN A 41 8.06 11.80 -24.23
N ILE A 42 7.26 10.88 -23.69
CA ILE A 42 5.96 10.49 -24.25
C ILE A 42 4.85 10.67 -23.22
N LYS A 43 3.64 10.94 -23.70
CA LYS A 43 2.45 11.08 -22.87
C LYS A 43 1.89 9.69 -22.56
N HIS A 44 1.57 9.47 -21.30
CA HIS A 44 0.90 8.28 -20.77
C HIS A 44 -0.39 8.67 -20.07
N SER A 45 -1.31 7.72 -19.93
CA SER A 45 -2.53 7.86 -19.16
C SER A 45 -2.67 6.65 -18.24
N ALA A 46 -3.04 6.87 -16.98
CA ALA A 46 -3.35 5.84 -16.02
C ALA A 46 -4.77 6.07 -15.47
N ILE A 47 -5.48 4.97 -15.22
CA ILE A 47 -6.82 5.00 -14.61
C ILE A 47 -6.70 4.35 -13.24
N TYR A 48 -7.19 5.06 -12.21
CA TYR A 48 -7.17 4.62 -10.83
C TYR A 48 -8.60 4.21 -10.42
N PRO A 49 -8.74 3.04 -9.78
CA PRO A 49 -10.03 2.62 -9.23
C PRO A 49 -10.30 3.34 -7.90
N PRO A 50 -11.58 3.53 -7.53
CA PRO A 50 -11.94 4.00 -6.21
C PRO A 50 -11.49 3.01 -5.12
N LEU A 51 -11.31 3.50 -3.90
CA LEU A 51 -10.86 2.70 -2.76
C LEU A 51 -11.69 1.42 -2.57
N SER A 52 -13.01 1.48 -2.73
CA SER A 52 -13.89 0.31 -2.58
C SER A 52 -13.58 -0.83 -3.55
N GLU A 53 -13.12 -0.51 -4.77
CA GLU A 53 -12.73 -1.51 -5.78
C GLU A 53 -11.29 -2.00 -5.55
N ALA A 54 -10.38 -1.12 -5.11
CA ALA A 54 -9.03 -1.50 -4.72
C ALA A 54 -9.02 -2.50 -3.54
N LEU A 55 -9.90 -2.32 -2.56
CA LEU A 55 -10.00 -3.18 -1.37
C LEU A 55 -10.43 -4.63 -1.67
N VAL A 56 -11.06 -4.88 -2.84
CA VAL A 56 -11.48 -6.22 -3.27
C VAL A 56 -10.55 -6.83 -4.32
N HIS A 57 -9.34 -6.26 -4.48
CA HIS A 57 -8.34 -6.74 -5.43
C HIS A 57 -7.98 -8.23 -5.23
N ARG A 58 -8.01 -9.00 -6.32
CA ARG A 58 -7.64 -10.42 -6.35
C ARG A 58 -6.19 -10.59 -6.77
N TRP A 59 -5.44 -11.38 -6.01
CA TRP A 59 -4.03 -11.69 -6.23
C TRP A 59 -3.81 -12.95 -7.06
N SER A 60 -4.89 -13.59 -7.53
CA SER A 60 -4.87 -14.86 -8.27
C SER A 60 -4.06 -14.81 -9.57
N ALA A 61 -3.92 -13.63 -10.19
CA ALA A 61 -3.12 -13.44 -11.40
C ALA A 61 -1.60 -13.32 -11.12
N LEU A 62 -1.18 -13.16 -9.87
CA LEU A 62 0.21 -12.99 -9.50
C LEU A 62 0.92 -14.32 -9.38
N THR A 63 2.11 -14.41 -9.96
CA THR A 63 3.01 -15.54 -9.73
C THR A 63 3.48 -15.57 -8.26
N LYS A 64 4.01 -16.70 -7.82
CA LYS A 64 4.64 -16.83 -6.50
C LYS A 64 5.71 -15.76 -6.25
N ARG A 65 6.56 -15.49 -7.25
CA ARG A 65 7.63 -14.50 -7.16
C ARG A 65 7.07 -13.09 -6.98
N GLN A 66 6.15 -12.68 -7.85
CA GLN A 66 5.50 -11.36 -7.77
C GLN A 66 4.77 -11.20 -6.43
N THR A 67 4.03 -12.23 -5.99
CA THR A 67 3.36 -12.21 -4.69
C THR A 67 4.36 -11.98 -3.56
N LYS A 68 5.51 -12.65 -3.56
CA LYS A 68 6.55 -12.47 -2.52
C LYS A 68 7.16 -11.06 -2.54
N GLU A 69 7.44 -10.52 -3.73
CA GLU A 69 8.02 -9.18 -3.90
C GLU A 69 7.11 -8.06 -3.37
N LEU A 70 5.79 -8.28 -3.33
CA LEU A 70 4.83 -7.30 -2.79
C LEU A 70 4.72 -7.29 -1.26
N ASN A 71 5.30 -8.27 -0.56
CA ASN A 71 5.17 -8.45 0.88
C ASN A 71 3.70 -8.40 1.38
N PRO A 72 2.87 -9.40 1.01
CA PRO A 72 1.44 -9.39 1.32
C PRO A 72 1.15 -9.32 2.82
N ALA A 73 2.06 -9.79 3.68
CA ALA A 73 1.84 -9.75 5.12
C ALA A 73 1.61 -8.32 5.63
N VAL A 74 2.42 -7.36 5.17
CA VAL A 74 2.29 -5.95 5.57
C VAL A 74 1.03 -5.32 4.96
N VAL A 75 0.76 -5.61 3.68
CA VAL A 75 -0.46 -5.15 2.99
C VAL A 75 -1.71 -5.55 3.76
N PHE A 76 -1.88 -6.85 4.02
CA PHE A 76 -3.10 -7.35 4.66
C PHE A 76 -3.19 -7.00 6.15
N ALA A 77 -2.06 -6.77 6.83
CA ALA A 77 -2.10 -6.33 8.21
C ALA A 77 -2.56 -4.87 8.34
N ILE A 78 -2.15 -3.98 7.42
CA ILE A 78 -2.67 -2.60 7.34
C ILE A 78 -4.17 -2.61 7.00
N LEU A 79 -4.59 -3.43 6.03
CA LEU A 79 -6.02 -3.57 5.69
C LEU A 79 -6.84 -4.11 6.88
N ALA A 80 -6.28 -5.04 7.65
CA ALA A 80 -6.92 -5.56 8.85
C ALA A 80 -7.07 -4.48 9.94
N LEU A 81 -6.10 -3.58 10.10
CA LEU A 81 -6.22 -2.43 10.99
C LEU A 81 -7.36 -1.50 10.57
N TRP A 82 -7.52 -1.23 9.27
CA TRP A 82 -8.61 -0.40 8.78
C TRP A 82 -9.98 -1.03 9.06
N GLU A 83 -10.12 -2.34 8.82
CA GLU A 83 -11.37 -3.04 9.11
C GLU A 83 -11.63 -3.11 10.63
N HIS A 84 -10.59 -3.30 11.45
CA HIS A 84 -10.70 -3.24 12.91
C HIS A 84 -11.18 -1.86 13.38
N GLN A 85 -10.55 -0.78 12.89
CA GLN A 85 -10.91 0.59 13.26
C GLN A 85 -12.32 0.96 12.76
N LYS A 86 -12.70 0.54 11.56
CA LYS A 86 -14.04 0.75 11.01
C LYS A 86 -15.13 0.04 11.83
N THR A 87 -14.86 -1.17 12.32
CA THR A 87 -15.84 -1.98 13.05
C THR A 87 -15.95 -1.60 14.53
N ARG A 88 -14.84 -1.21 15.17
CA ARG A 88 -14.80 -0.89 16.61
C ARG A 88 -14.75 0.59 16.94
N GLY A 89 -14.43 1.44 15.97
CA GLY A 89 -14.24 2.88 16.15
C GLY A 89 -12.87 3.27 16.72
N GLU A 90 -12.00 2.31 17.01
CA GLU A 90 -10.67 2.52 17.57
C GLU A 90 -9.64 1.55 16.99
N LEU A 91 -8.36 1.93 17.05
CA LEU A 91 -7.24 1.04 16.70
C LEU A 91 -7.02 -0.01 17.82
N PRO A 92 -6.40 -1.16 17.54
CA PRO A 92 -6.07 -2.12 18.60
C PRO A 92 -5.20 -1.47 19.69
N ALA A 93 -5.36 -1.93 20.92
CA ALA A 93 -4.74 -1.33 22.12
C ALA A 93 -3.89 -2.31 22.94
N GLY A 94 -3.40 -3.37 22.29
CA GLY A 94 -2.54 -4.38 22.92
C GLY A 94 -3.07 -5.82 22.77
N PRO A 95 -2.64 -6.74 23.67
CA PRO A 95 -2.80 -8.18 23.48
C PRO A 95 -4.25 -8.68 23.35
N ALA A 96 -5.21 -7.97 23.94
CA ALA A 96 -6.63 -8.35 23.88
C ALA A 96 -7.20 -8.34 22.46
N ASP A 97 -6.63 -7.52 21.56
CA ASP A 97 -7.11 -7.37 20.19
C ASP A 97 -6.39 -8.28 19.18
N VAL A 98 -5.29 -8.92 19.58
CA VAL A 98 -4.42 -9.73 18.71
C VAL A 98 -5.20 -10.84 18.01
N ALA A 99 -6.01 -11.61 18.75
CA ALA A 99 -6.77 -12.72 18.18
C ALA A 99 -7.80 -12.25 17.14
N ALA A 100 -8.50 -11.14 17.42
CA ALA A 100 -9.45 -10.55 16.50
C ALA A 100 -8.76 -10.00 15.25
N LEU A 101 -7.67 -9.25 15.42
CA LEU A 101 -6.89 -8.68 14.33
C LEU A 101 -6.28 -9.77 13.43
N GLN A 102 -5.73 -10.83 14.03
CA GLN A 102 -5.21 -12.00 13.31
C GLN A 102 -6.31 -12.68 12.48
N SER A 103 -7.50 -12.85 13.05
CA SER A 103 -8.64 -13.46 12.37
C SER A 103 -9.07 -12.63 11.16
N THR A 104 -9.22 -11.31 11.33
CA THR A 104 -9.55 -10.39 10.25
C THR A 104 -8.48 -10.44 9.14
N ALA A 105 -7.20 -10.35 9.50
CA ALA A 105 -6.13 -10.31 8.52
C ALA A 105 -6.04 -11.61 7.70
N ASN A 106 -6.13 -12.78 8.35
CA ASN A 106 -6.14 -14.07 7.67
C ASN A 106 -7.39 -14.26 6.78
N GLY A 107 -8.53 -13.71 7.20
CA GLY A 107 -9.76 -13.69 6.40
C GLY A 107 -9.62 -12.86 5.13
N LEU A 108 -8.96 -11.71 5.21
CA LEU A 108 -8.65 -10.87 4.04
C LEU A 108 -7.66 -11.54 3.08
N VAL A 109 -6.58 -12.14 3.61
CA VAL A 109 -5.60 -12.92 2.80
C VAL A 109 -6.30 -14.03 2.02
N SER A 110 -7.18 -14.78 2.70
CA SER A 110 -7.93 -15.87 2.08
C SER A 110 -8.89 -15.35 1.01
N SER A 111 -9.58 -14.24 1.30
CA SER A 111 -10.56 -13.65 0.39
C SER A 111 -9.94 -13.01 -0.84
N ALA A 112 -8.66 -12.61 -0.80
CA ALA A 112 -7.94 -12.02 -1.92
C ALA A 112 -7.26 -13.04 -2.83
N ASP A 113 -7.36 -14.35 -2.56
CA ASP A 113 -6.70 -15.43 -3.30
C ASP A 113 -5.16 -15.28 -3.38
N VAL A 114 -4.54 -14.86 -2.28
CA VAL A 114 -3.08 -14.78 -2.17
C VAL A 114 -2.46 -16.16 -2.40
N ASN A 115 -1.32 -16.20 -3.09
CA ASN A 115 -0.60 -17.44 -3.35
C ASN A 115 -0.25 -18.17 -2.03
N LYS A 116 -0.88 -19.33 -1.81
CA LYS A 116 -0.76 -20.13 -0.58
C LYS A 116 0.67 -20.63 -0.29
N GLN A 117 1.56 -20.66 -1.29
CA GLN A 117 2.97 -21.00 -1.05
C GLN A 117 3.79 -19.81 -0.53
N VAL A 118 3.24 -18.60 -0.56
CA VAL A 118 3.88 -17.38 -0.05
C VAL A 118 3.30 -17.01 1.31
N LEU A 119 1.97 -17.00 1.42
CA LEU A 119 1.30 -16.58 2.64
C LEU A 119 -0.08 -17.26 2.75
N THR A 120 -0.32 -17.91 3.88
CA THR A 120 -1.64 -18.45 4.27
C THR A 120 -2.17 -17.75 5.51
N THR A 121 -1.29 -17.43 6.45
CA THR A 121 -1.57 -16.68 7.67
C THR A 121 -0.54 -15.59 7.86
N ILE A 122 -0.96 -14.45 8.40
CA ILE A 122 -0.03 -13.38 8.80
C ILE A 122 0.83 -13.87 9.97
N PRO A 123 2.16 -13.63 9.97
CA PRO A 123 3.01 -13.96 11.10
C PRO A 123 2.49 -13.36 12.41
N ALA A 124 2.41 -14.17 13.46
CA ALA A 124 1.86 -13.75 14.76
C ALA A 124 2.64 -12.58 15.37
N GLU A 125 3.96 -12.56 15.23
CA GLU A 125 4.84 -11.47 15.70
C GLU A 125 4.48 -10.13 15.05
N LEU A 126 4.11 -10.14 13.76
CA LEU A 126 3.70 -8.94 13.04
C LEU A 126 2.36 -8.41 13.57
N ILE A 127 1.38 -9.30 13.81
CA ILE A 127 0.08 -8.92 14.38
C ILE A 127 0.24 -8.42 15.82
N GLN A 128 1.08 -9.07 16.63
CA GLN A 128 1.36 -8.63 18.01
C GLN A 128 1.98 -7.23 18.01
N SER A 129 3.03 -7.03 17.20
CA SER A 129 3.67 -5.72 17.04
C SER A 129 2.68 -4.64 16.62
N LEU A 130 1.79 -4.91 15.66
CA LEU A 130 0.75 -3.96 15.25
C LEU A 130 -0.28 -3.70 16.35
N ALA A 131 -0.75 -4.74 17.04
CA ALA A 131 -1.72 -4.58 18.12
C ALA A 131 -1.19 -3.70 19.25
N ASP A 132 0.11 -3.82 19.56
CA ASP A 132 0.78 -3.05 20.59
C ASP A 132 1.14 -1.63 20.13
N THR A 133 1.44 -1.43 18.83
CA THR A 133 2.06 -0.19 18.34
C THR A 133 1.20 0.64 17.39
N ALA A 134 0.04 0.17 16.93
CA ALA A 134 -0.74 0.88 15.92
C ALA A 134 -1.19 2.29 16.33
N ARG A 135 -1.39 2.53 17.64
CA ARG A 135 -1.76 3.85 18.18
C ARG A 135 -0.58 4.81 18.31
N HIS A 136 0.64 4.35 18.06
CA HIS A 136 1.85 5.14 18.21
C HIS A 136 2.37 5.59 16.86
N GLU A 137 2.80 6.85 16.80
CA GLU A 137 3.51 7.40 15.66
C GLU A 137 5.01 7.40 15.93
N CYS A 138 5.78 6.85 15.00
CA CYS A 138 7.23 6.80 15.09
C CYS A 138 7.83 7.83 14.13
N SER A 139 8.48 8.88 14.65
CA SER A 139 8.94 10.02 13.85
C SER A 139 9.77 9.64 12.60
N PRO A 140 10.70 8.67 12.66
CA PRO A 140 11.40 8.20 11.45
C PRO A 140 10.46 7.64 10.37
N ILE A 141 9.43 6.90 10.77
CA ILE A 141 8.46 6.28 9.86
C ILE A 141 7.58 7.36 9.23
N CYS A 142 7.11 8.32 10.03
CA CYS A 142 6.35 9.47 9.53
C CYS A 142 7.17 10.30 8.54
N ALA A 143 8.46 10.50 8.79
CA ALA A 143 9.35 11.22 7.88
C ALA A 143 9.52 10.49 6.53
N ILE A 144 9.70 9.17 6.55
CA ILE A 144 9.83 8.35 5.34
C ILE A 144 8.53 8.37 4.54
N VAL A 145 7.41 7.99 5.17
CA VAL A 145 6.11 7.90 4.50
C VAL A 145 5.64 9.27 4.03
N GLY A 146 5.77 10.30 4.85
CA GLY A 146 5.42 11.67 4.51
C GLY A 146 6.27 12.23 3.36
N GLY A 147 7.57 11.94 3.35
CA GLY A 147 8.47 12.32 2.26
C GLY A 147 8.08 11.67 0.93
N MET A 148 7.80 10.36 0.95
CA MET A 148 7.35 9.63 -0.24
C MET A 148 6.00 10.13 -0.74
N LEU A 149 5.04 10.36 0.15
CA LEU A 149 3.73 10.91 -0.17
C LEU A 149 3.84 12.30 -0.80
N ALA A 150 4.58 13.21 -0.17
CA ALA A 150 4.76 14.56 -0.66
C ALA A 150 5.44 14.57 -2.03
N GLN A 151 6.47 13.75 -2.22
CA GLN A 151 7.13 13.61 -3.52
C GLN A 151 6.18 13.09 -4.59
N ASP A 152 5.30 12.14 -4.27
CA ASP A 152 4.31 11.62 -5.21
C ASP A 152 3.25 12.65 -5.59
N ILE A 153 2.75 13.41 -4.61
CA ILE A 153 1.83 14.53 -4.85
C ILE A 153 2.47 15.56 -5.79
N LEU A 154 3.73 15.94 -5.56
CA LEU A 154 4.45 16.89 -6.43
C LEU A 154 4.61 16.36 -7.86
N LYS A 155 4.96 15.09 -8.04
CA LYS A 155 5.04 14.45 -9.37
C LYS A 155 3.70 14.47 -10.10
N THR A 156 2.63 14.10 -9.40
CA THR A 156 1.26 14.11 -9.93
C THR A 156 0.82 15.51 -10.33
N LEU A 157 1.05 16.53 -9.48
CA LEU A 157 0.72 17.92 -9.82
C LEU A 157 1.53 18.45 -11.01
N ALA A 158 2.77 17.98 -11.16
CA ALA A 158 3.63 18.33 -12.29
C ALA A 158 3.32 17.56 -13.58
N ALA A 159 2.45 16.55 -13.54
CA ALA A 159 2.19 15.61 -14.63
C ALA A 159 3.48 14.99 -15.19
N ARG A 160 4.42 14.64 -14.30
CA ARG A 160 5.75 14.08 -14.64
C ARG A 160 5.99 12.78 -13.92
N ASP A 161 6.53 11.81 -14.68
CA ASP A 161 6.81 10.46 -14.22
C ASP A 161 5.55 9.70 -13.75
N PRO A 162 5.57 8.35 -13.73
CA PRO A 162 4.46 7.59 -13.17
C PRO A 162 4.30 7.87 -11.66
N PRO A 163 3.07 8.20 -11.19
CA PRO A 163 2.75 8.23 -9.77
C PRO A 163 2.76 6.84 -9.13
N ILE A 164 2.62 6.79 -7.79
CA ILE A 164 2.34 5.53 -7.07
C ILE A 164 1.08 4.88 -7.65
N ALA A 165 1.09 3.56 -7.84
CA ALA A 165 0.03 2.83 -8.52
C ALA A 165 -0.33 1.55 -7.75
N ASN A 166 -1.26 1.57 -6.80
CA ASN A 166 -1.90 2.72 -6.15
C ASN A 166 -1.93 2.57 -4.62
N PHE A 167 -1.39 1.46 -4.10
CA PHE A 167 -1.26 1.23 -2.67
C PHE A 167 0.18 0.90 -2.32
N PHE A 168 0.85 1.85 -1.68
CA PHE A 168 2.20 1.67 -1.15
C PHE A 168 2.13 1.27 0.32
N THR A 169 3.00 0.35 0.73
CA THR A 169 3.20 -0.04 2.13
C THR A 169 4.66 -0.02 2.50
N PHE A 170 4.95 0.37 3.74
CA PHE A 170 6.29 0.43 4.31
C PHE A 170 6.39 -0.40 5.58
N ASP A 171 7.49 -1.15 5.71
CA ASP A 171 7.86 -1.91 6.90
C ASP A 171 9.19 -1.40 7.46
N GLY A 172 9.12 -0.66 8.56
CA GLY A 172 10.27 -0.09 9.24
C GLY A 172 11.20 -1.13 9.88
N SER A 173 10.75 -2.37 10.08
CA SER A 173 11.59 -3.45 10.63
C SER A 173 12.61 -3.94 9.60
N THR A 174 12.22 -3.96 8.33
CA THR A 174 13.06 -4.39 7.21
C THR A 174 13.58 -3.24 6.37
N GLY A 175 13.01 -2.04 6.53
CA GLY A 175 13.25 -0.88 5.67
C GLY A 175 12.63 -1.03 4.27
N ALA A 176 11.79 -2.04 4.05
CA ALA A 176 11.22 -2.33 2.74
C ALA A 176 9.97 -1.50 2.46
N GLY A 177 9.91 -0.90 1.28
CA GLY A 177 8.71 -0.27 0.73
C GLY A 177 8.26 -0.99 -0.54
N THR A 178 6.98 -1.34 -0.63
CA THR A 178 6.41 -2.04 -1.79
C THR A 178 5.19 -1.30 -2.32
N VAL A 179 4.98 -1.33 -3.64
CA VAL A 179 3.80 -0.76 -4.30
C VAL A 179 2.97 -1.90 -4.86
N CYS A 180 1.76 -2.08 -4.31
CA CYS A 180 0.75 -3.00 -4.80
C CYS A 180 -0.20 -2.25 -5.76
N ARG A 181 -0.26 -2.72 -7.01
CA ARG A 181 -1.19 -2.23 -8.02
C ARG A 181 -2.55 -2.88 -7.82
N MET A 182 -3.42 -2.25 -7.05
CA MET A 182 -4.73 -2.79 -6.69
C MET A 182 -5.80 -2.37 -7.69
N SER A 183 -6.31 -3.34 -8.45
CA SER A 183 -7.45 -3.22 -9.37
C SER A 183 -7.32 -2.15 -10.47
N MET A 184 -6.10 -1.68 -10.76
CA MET A 184 -5.87 -0.77 -11.87
C MET A 184 -5.82 -1.54 -13.20
N PRO A 185 -6.48 -1.06 -14.27
CA PRO A 185 -6.48 -1.68 -15.59
C PRO A 185 -5.12 -1.62 -16.30
#